data_AF-A0A0N5C2L4-F1
#
_entry.id   AF-A0A0N5C2L4-F1
#
_cell.length_a   1.000
_cell.length_b   1.000
_cell.length_c   1.000
_cell.angle_alpha   90.00
_cell.angle_beta   90.00
_cell.angle_gamma   90.00
#
_symmetry.space_group_name_H-M   'P 1'
#
loop_
_entity.id
_entity.type
_entity.pdbx_description
1 polymer ?
#
loop_
_entity_poly.entity_id
_entity_poly.type
_entity_poly.pdbx_seq_one_letter_code
_entity_poly.pdbx_strand_id
1 'polypeptide(L)'
;MFHRIPLEAMNKRFLRTLYHGRFISIKGLKRYIQKKEQERNDIKQGERGGNYFFMREPKDLTGKDGTFVLFEYMEEHPPLLSQPGMASLSQPGMASVIRNYHRRKLGVDPEVKLDFGSLAYTHSSLFLENILPGTAIQSLENNMYSVPIFQHKPKCTDFLLIRTKEEFFIRKHPALFVVGQEHPSFEVPSPNSKAATNFFKDFIMAFIYRLFSNSTENPKRIKIEDIR
;
A
#
# COMPACT_ATOMS: atom_id res chain seq x y z
N MET A 1 -5.74 -17.19 6.89
CA MET A 1 -6.06 -16.59 5.57
C MET A 1 -5.06 -15.48 5.33
N PHE A 2 -4.27 -15.55 4.26
CA PHE A 2 -3.25 -14.54 3.93
C PHE A 2 -3.95 -13.26 3.42
N HIS A 3 -3.47 -12.08 3.81
CA HIS A 3 -4.10 -10.75 3.55
C HIS A 3 -5.54 -10.52 4.04
N ARG A 4 -6.19 -11.50 4.68
CA ARG A 4 -7.50 -11.36 5.33
C ARG A 4 -7.36 -11.71 6.81
N ILE A 5 -7.01 -10.70 7.61
CA ILE A 5 -6.76 -10.87 9.04
C ILE A 5 -8.10 -10.71 9.78
N PRO A 6 -8.65 -11.79 10.39
CA PRO A 6 -9.90 -11.69 11.12
C PRO A 6 -9.72 -10.82 12.37
N LEU A 7 -10.79 -10.13 12.77
CA LEU A 7 -10.75 -9.25 13.93
C LEU A 7 -10.39 -10.04 15.21
N GLU A 8 -10.82 -11.30 15.32
CA GLU A 8 -10.50 -12.14 16.49
C GLU A 8 -9.02 -12.53 16.60
N ALA A 9 -8.30 -12.60 15.48
CA ALA A 9 -6.86 -12.87 15.49
C ALA A 9 -6.06 -11.67 16.05
N MET A 10 -6.67 -10.48 16.14
CA MET A 10 -6.01 -9.25 16.54
C MET A 10 -6.26 -8.92 18.03
N ASN A 11 -5.28 -9.27 18.88
CA ASN A 11 -5.18 -8.99 20.33
C ASN A 11 -6.42 -9.39 21.16
N LYS A 12 -6.38 -10.61 21.71
CA LYS A 12 -7.42 -11.20 22.59
C LYS A 12 -7.77 -10.33 23.80
N ARG A 13 -6.84 -9.54 24.34
CA ARG A 13 -7.06 -8.70 25.53
C ARG A 13 -8.00 -7.54 25.22
N PHE A 14 -7.93 -7.01 24.00
CA PHE A 14 -8.79 -5.91 23.55
C PHE A 14 -10.19 -6.38 23.13
N LEU A 15 -10.30 -7.58 22.58
CA LEU A 15 -11.63 -8.14 22.25
C LEU A 15 -12.47 -8.31 23.52
N ARG A 16 -11.85 -8.70 24.65
CA ARG A 16 -12.54 -8.77 25.96
C ARG A 16 -13.14 -7.42 26.38
N THR A 17 -12.51 -6.31 26.04
CA THR A 17 -13.07 -4.96 26.27
C THR A 17 -14.23 -4.61 25.33
N LEU A 18 -14.35 -5.25 24.16
CA LEU A 18 -15.52 -5.11 23.27
C LEU A 18 -16.73 -5.91 23.80
N TYR A 19 -16.49 -7.05 24.47
CA TYR A 19 -17.53 -7.98 24.93
C TYR A 19 -18.29 -7.55 26.20
N HIS A 20 -17.98 -6.39 26.78
CA HIS A 20 -18.72 -5.86 27.93
C HIS A 20 -19.38 -4.58 27.46
N GLY A 21 -20.72 -4.50 27.45
CA GLY A 21 -21.59 -3.44 26.89
C GLY A 21 -21.27 -1.99 27.30
N ARG A 22 -20.04 -1.58 27.09
CA ARG A 22 -19.43 -0.29 27.37
C ARG A 22 -19.30 0.44 26.06
N PHE A 23 -19.67 1.71 26.08
CA PHE A 23 -19.45 2.58 24.95
C PHE A 23 -17.95 2.76 24.70
N ILE A 24 -17.57 2.72 23.44
CA ILE A 24 -16.19 2.92 22.99
C ILE A 24 -16.14 4.24 22.25
N SER A 25 -15.25 5.12 22.67
CA SER A 25 -15.05 6.41 21.99
C SER A 25 -14.36 6.20 20.65
N ILE A 26 -14.95 6.76 19.59
CA ILE A 26 -14.38 6.79 18.24
C ILE A 26 -13.95 8.22 17.94
N LYS A 27 -12.66 8.43 17.67
CA LYS A 27 -12.09 9.76 17.44
C LYS A 27 -12.12 10.13 15.96
N GLY A 28 -12.57 11.34 15.64
CA GLY A 28 -12.48 11.90 14.30
C GLY A 28 -11.05 12.39 13.98
N LEU A 29 -10.63 12.24 12.72
CA LEU A 29 -9.25 12.56 12.30
C LEU A 29 -9.09 13.89 11.55
N LYS A 30 -10.17 14.65 11.30
CA LYS A 30 -10.15 15.84 10.42
C LYS A 30 -9.06 16.86 10.78
N ARG A 31 -8.99 17.26 12.06
CA ARG A 31 -7.97 18.23 12.55
C ARG A 31 -6.55 17.65 12.48
N TYR A 32 -6.40 16.36 12.76
CA TYR A 32 -5.11 15.68 12.74
C TYR A 32 -4.54 15.60 11.31
N ILE A 33 -5.38 15.24 10.34
CA ILE A 33 -5.00 15.18 8.92
C ILE A 33 -4.53 16.56 8.43
N GLN A 34 -5.30 17.62 8.70
CA GLN A 34 -4.95 18.99 8.29
C GLN A 34 -3.61 19.44 8.90
N LYS A 35 -3.42 19.19 10.21
CA LYS A 35 -2.16 19.49 10.89
C LYS A 35 -0.98 18.76 10.23
N LYS A 36 -1.13 17.46 9.95
CA LYS A 36 -0.07 16.65 9.32
C LYS A 36 0.24 17.05 7.89
N GLU A 37 -0.78 17.45 7.13
CA GLU A 37 -0.59 17.96 5.78
C GLU A 37 0.19 19.28 5.78
N GLN A 38 -0.13 20.19 6.70
CA GLN A 38 0.62 21.44 6.88
C GLN A 38 2.09 21.17 7.25
N GLU A 39 2.34 20.32 8.25
CA GLU A 39 3.71 19.91 8.64
C GLU A 39 4.50 19.34 7.44
N ARG A 40 3.87 18.50 6.62
CA ARG A 40 4.52 17.94 5.42
C ARG A 40 4.81 19.00 4.35
N ASN A 41 3.94 19.99 4.19
CA ASN A 41 4.13 21.09 3.25
C ASN A 41 5.25 22.03 3.70
N ASP A 42 5.34 22.34 4.99
CA ASP A 42 6.40 23.16 5.56
C ASP A 42 7.78 22.51 5.34
N ILE A 43 7.88 21.18 5.51
CA ILE A 43 9.11 20.41 5.22
C ILE A 43 9.49 20.51 3.74
N LYS A 44 8.52 20.35 2.80
CA LYS A 44 8.80 20.48 1.35
C LYS A 44 9.35 21.85 0.98
N GLN A 45 8.79 22.91 1.58
CA GLN A 45 9.23 24.28 1.34
C GLN A 45 10.65 24.52 1.88
N GLY A 46 10.95 23.98 3.06
CA GLY A 46 12.29 24.06 3.67
C GLY A 46 13.39 23.39 2.85
N GLU A 47 13.08 22.30 2.14
CA GLU A 47 14.05 21.57 1.31
C GLU A 47 14.17 22.09 -0.14
N ARG A 48 13.81 23.37 -0.37
CA ARG A 48 13.94 24.08 -1.66
C ARG A 48 13.13 23.51 -2.83
N GLY A 49 12.08 22.73 -2.54
CA GLY A 49 11.22 22.17 -3.56
C GLY A 49 11.86 20.98 -4.28
N GLY A 50 11.25 19.81 -4.12
CA GLY A 50 11.70 18.56 -4.71
C GLY A 50 10.81 17.40 -4.29
N ASN A 51 11.11 16.20 -4.78
CA ASN A 51 10.42 14.98 -4.38
C ASN A 51 10.88 14.55 -2.98
N TYR A 52 10.25 15.09 -1.94
CA TYR A 52 10.55 14.68 -0.57
C TYR A 52 9.91 13.34 -0.24
N PHE A 53 10.71 12.43 0.32
CA PHE A 53 10.25 11.12 0.74
C PHE A 53 9.84 11.09 2.22
N PHE A 54 8.54 10.89 2.48
CA PHE A 54 7.95 10.96 3.82
C PHE A 54 7.84 9.62 4.57
N MET A 55 7.91 8.48 3.89
CA MET A 55 7.57 7.17 4.50
C MET A 55 8.78 6.50 5.18
N ARG A 56 9.38 7.18 6.17
CA ARG A 56 10.68 6.80 6.74
C ARG A 56 10.56 5.85 7.92
N GLU A 57 9.56 6.08 8.75
CA GLU A 57 9.32 5.31 9.97
C GLU A 57 7.99 4.54 9.89
N PRO A 58 7.81 3.47 10.69
CA PRO A 58 6.54 2.74 10.74
C PRO A 58 5.32 3.62 11.08
N LYS A 59 5.53 4.71 11.84
CA LYS A 59 4.48 5.67 12.18
C LYS A 59 3.97 6.46 10.96
N ASP A 60 4.80 6.63 9.94
CA ASP A 60 4.46 7.37 8.72
C ASP A 60 3.54 6.55 7.81
N LEU A 61 3.56 5.22 7.94
CA LEU A 61 2.69 4.28 7.23
C LEU A 61 1.29 4.16 7.89
N THR A 62 0.96 5.05 8.81
CA THR A 62 -0.30 4.99 9.57
C THR A 62 -1.52 5.28 8.71
N GLY A 63 -2.63 4.61 9.02
CA GLY A 63 -3.95 4.89 8.49
C GLY A 63 -4.51 6.30 8.77
N LYS A 64 -3.88 7.08 9.65
CA LYS A 64 -4.50 8.23 10.33
C LYS A 64 -4.38 9.58 9.62
N ASP A 65 -3.38 9.77 8.76
CA ASP A 65 -3.15 11.03 8.04
C ASP A 65 -3.12 10.83 6.52
N GLY A 66 -2.83 11.87 5.72
CA GLY A 66 -2.72 11.75 4.26
C GLY A 66 -4.02 11.39 3.51
N THR A 67 -3.89 11.29 2.19
CA THR A 67 -4.97 10.89 1.27
C THR A 67 -4.97 9.38 1.11
N PHE A 68 -6.15 8.78 1.21
CA PHE A 68 -6.34 7.33 1.05
C PHE A 68 -7.05 7.00 -0.25
N VAL A 69 -6.69 5.84 -0.77
CA VAL A 69 -7.35 5.17 -1.89
C VAL A 69 -7.53 3.70 -1.46
N LEU A 70 -8.70 3.14 -1.70
CA LEU A 70 -8.98 1.72 -1.53
C LEU A 70 -8.94 1.02 -2.89
N PHE A 71 -8.27 -0.12 -2.91
CA PHE A 71 -8.17 -1.00 -4.05
C PHE A 71 -8.85 -2.32 -3.69
N GLU A 72 -10.02 -2.56 -4.29
CA GLU A 72 -10.80 -3.78 -4.13
C GLU A 72 -10.46 -4.74 -5.26
N TYR A 73 -9.78 -5.84 -4.93
CA TYR A 73 -9.38 -6.85 -5.90
C TYR A 73 -10.54 -7.75 -6.27
N MET A 74 -10.80 -7.88 -7.57
CA MET A 74 -11.82 -8.81 -8.07
C MET A 74 -11.36 -10.27 -8.01
N GLU A 75 -10.06 -10.52 -8.07
CA GLU A 75 -9.50 -11.85 -7.87
C GLU A 75 -9.54 -12.23 -6.38
N GLU A 76 -10.07 -13.41 -6.06
CA GLU A 76 -10.11 -13.90 -4.67
C GLU A 76 -8.70 -14.12 -4.10
N HIS A 77 -7.79 -14.59 -4.93
CA HIS A 77 -6.40 -14.85 -4.58
C HIS A 77 -5.48 -14.31 -5.67
N PRO A 78 -5.26 -12.98 -5.71
CA PRO A 78 -4.34 -12.39 -6.68
C PRO A 78 -2.95 -13.04 -6.54
N PRO A 79 -2.25 -13.36 -7.64
CA PRO A 79 -0.95 -14.03 -7.60
C PRO A 79 0.09 -13.30 -6.74
N LEU A 80 0.09 -11.97 -6.76
CA LEU A 80 1.11 -11.15 -6.09
C LEU A 80 0.47 -9.98 -5.35
N LEU A 81 0.61 -9.95 -4.03
CA LEU A 81 0.06 -8.87 -3.19
C LEU A 81 1.14 -8.05 -2.50
N SER A 82 0.91 -6.74 -2.46
CA SER A 82 1.80 -5.82 -1.74
C SER A 82 1.67 -5.97 -0.22
N GLN A 83 2.80 -6.04 0.47
CA GLN A 83 2.86 -5.98 1.94
C GLN A 83 2.78 -4.52 2.44
N PRO A 84 2.25 -4.29 3.66
CA PRO A 84 2.32 -2.98 4.29
C PRO A 84 3.76 -2.46 4.34
N GLY A 85 3.99 -1.23 3.85
CA GLY A 85 5.31 -0.62 3.86
C GLY A 85 6.21 -0.93 2.66
N MET A 86 5.72 -1.63 1.63
CA MET A 86 6.45 -1.75 0.35
C MET A 86 6.71 -0.40 -0.33
N ALA A 87 5.96 0.64 0.04
CA ALA A 87 6.23 2.02 -0.36
C ALA A 87 7.12 2.82 0.63
N SER A 88 7.82 2.16 1.56
CA SER A 88 8.69 2.81 2.56
C SER A 88 10.09 3.12 2.01
N LEU A 89 10.85 3.96 2.72
CA LEU A 89 12.19 4.40 2.30
C LEU A 89 13.15 3.23 2.09
N SER A 90 12.93 2.14 2.82
CA SER A 90 13.72 0.92 2.71
C SER A 90 13.50 0.18 1.38
N GLN A 91 12.43 0.49 0.65
CA GLN A 91 12.11 -0.06 -0.67
C GLN A 91 11.62 1.04 -1.65
N PRO A 92 12.47 2.02 -2.01
CA PRO A 92 12.13 3.10 -2.91
C PRO A 92 12.10 2.54 -4.34
N GLY A 93 10.98 1.95 -4.73
CA GLY A 93 10.81 1.28 -6.02
C GLY A 93 9.76 0.18 -6.00
N MET A 94 9.34 -0.28 -4.80
CA MET A 94 8.27 -1.27 -4.64
C MET A 94 6.91 -0.63 -4.33
N ALA A 95 6.83 0.70 -4.35
CA ALA A 95 5.58 1.44 -4.24
C ALA A 95 4.75 1.26 -5.51
N SER A 96 3.46 0.98 -5.36
CA SER A 96 2.54 0.99 -6.48
C SER A 96 2.25 2.42 -6.95
N VAL A 97 2.25 2.63 -8.25
CA VAL A 97 1.97 3.91 -8.91
C VAL A 97 0.74 3.76 -9.77
N ILE A 98 -0.15 4.75 -9.74
CA ILE A 98 -1.26 4.83 -10.68
C ILE A 98 -0.77 5.54 -11.95
N ARG A 99 -0.85 4.87 -13.09
CA ARG A 99 -0.55 5.43 -14.42
C ARG A 99 -1.82 5.52 -15.24
N ASN A 100 -2.00 6.65 -15.91
CA ASN A 100 -3.14 6.90 -16.78
C ASN A 100 -2.67 6.82 -18.23
N TYR A 101 -2.86 5.68 -18.87
CA TYR A 101 -2.47 5.47 -20.26
C TYR A 101 -3.51 6.04 -21.20
N HIS A 102 -3.14 7.09 -21.93
CA HIS A 102 -4.01 7.70 -22.92
C HIS A 102 -3.48 7.47 -24.33
N ARG A 103 -4.35 7.01 -25.22
CA ARG A 103 -4.04 6.93 -26.65
C ARG A 103 -4.62 8.14 -27.34
N ARG A 104 -3.76 8.95 -27.97
CA ARG A 104 -4.21 10.16 -28.67
C ARG A 104 -5.12 9.82 -29.85
N LYS A 105 -6.15 10.64 -30.04
CA LYS A 105 -6.96 10.64 -31.27
C LYS A 105 -6.28 11.47 -32.36
N LEU A 106 -6.52 11.12 -33.63
CA LEU A 106 -6.15 11.98 -34.76
C LEU A 106 -6.98 13.27 -34.72
N GLY A 107 -6.33 14.42 -34.81
CA GLY A 107 -6.97 15.74 -34.74
C GLY A 107 -6.95 16.34 -33.33
N VAL A 108 -8.10 16.89 -32.88
CA VAL A 108 -8.23 17.49 -31.54
C VAL A 108 -8.50 16.39 -30.50
N ASP A 109 -7.56 16.22 -29.59
CA ASP A 109 -7.59 15.22 -28.53
C ASP A 109 -8.18 15.85 -27.25
N PRO A 110 -9.19 15.24 -26.61
CA PRO A 110 -9.77 15.78 -25.38
C PRO A 110 -8.75 15.79 -24.24
N GLU A 111 -8.81 16.81 -23.40
CA GLU A 111 -7.98 16.89 -22.20
C GLU A 111 -8.42 15.83 -21.18
N VAL A 112 -7.52 14.90 -20.84
CA VAL A 112 -7.78 13.86 -19.83
C VAL A 112 -7.36 14.38 -18.46
N LYS A 113 -8.34 14.73 -17.63
CA LYS A 113 -8.15 15.07 -16.21
C LYS A 113 -8.70 13.95 -15.34
N LEU A 114 -7.81 13.29 -14.61
CA LEU A 114 -8.14 12.24 -13.65
C LEU A 114 -7.61 12.67 -12.27
N ASP A 115 -8.37 12.36 -11.21
CA ASP A 115 -8.05 12.78 -9.85
C ASP A 115 -6.76 12.15 -9.31
N PHE A 116 -6.40 10.96 -9.82
CA PHE A 116 -5.28 10.16 -9.37
C PHE A 116 -4.39 9.71 -10.55
N GLY A 117 -3.10 9.59 -10.26
CA GLY A 117 -2.11 9.05 -11.17
C GLY A 117 -1.48 10.05 -12.12
N SER A 118 -0.42 9.60 -12.81
CA SER A 118 0.30 10.39 -13.81
C SER A 118 -0.13 10.01 -15.22
N LEU A 119 -0.40 11.01 -16.06
CA LEU A 119 -0.72 10.82 -17.48
C LEU A 119 0.51 10.31 -18.25
N ALA A 120 0.32 9.22 -19.00
CA ALA A 120 1.31 8.66 -19.91
C ALA A 120 0.66 8.47 -21.29
N TYR A 121 1.27 9.03 -22.33
CA TYR A 121 0.82 8.80 -23.70
C TYR A 121 1.41 7.50 -24.21
N THR A 122 0.58 6.65 -24.82
CA THR A 122 1.05 5.39 -25.40
C THR A 122 0.45 5.14 -26.77
N HIS A 123 1.23 4.44 -27.61
CA HIS A 123 0.81 3.95 -28.92
C HIS A 123 0.39 2.48 -28.88
N SER A 124 0.84 1.73 -27.87
CA SER A 124 0.53 0.32 -27.64
C SER A 124 -0.07 0.10 -26.25
N SER A 125 -0.92 -0.91 -26.11
CA SER A 125 -1.44 -1.29 -24.80
C SER A 125 -0.43 -2.15 -24.05
N LEU A 126 -0.39 -1.99 -22.72
CA LEU A 126 0.30 -2.91 -21.82
C LEU A 126 -0.56 -4.11 -21.44
N PHE A 127 -1.84 -4.08 -21.80
CA PHE A 127 -2.80 -5.13 -21.52
C PHE A 127 -3.15 -5.89 -22.81
N LEU A 128 -3.86 -7.01 -22.64
CA LEU A 128 -4.29 -7.86 -23.76
C LEU A 128 -5.13 -7.08 -24.79
N GLU A 129 -5.91 -6.10 -24.34
CA GLU A 129 -6.75 -5.28 -25.21
C GLU A 129 -6.07 -3.97 -25.62
N ASN A 130 -6.26 -3.56 -26.87
CA ASN A 130 -5.78 -2.27 -27.36
C ASN A 130 -6.58 -1.09 -26.78
N ILE A 131 -5.87 -0.06 -26.32
CA ILE A 131 -6.50 1.21 -25.93
C ILE A 131 -7.07 1.87 -27.19
N LEU A 132 -8.32 2.30 -27.15
CA LEU A 132 -8.97 2.97 -28.28
C LEU A 132 -8.44 4.41 -28.42
N PRO A 133 -8.30 4.95 -29.65
CA PRO A 133 -7.91 6.35 -29.82
C PRO A 133 -8.91 7.30 -29.16
N GLY A 134 -8.40 8.23 -28.36
CA GLY A 134 -9.17 9.19 -27.56
C GLY A 134 -9.63 8.66 -26.20
N THR A 135 -9.26 7.43 -25.81
CA THR A 135 -9.59 6.89 -24.49
C THR A 135 -8.36 6.76 -23.60
N ALA A 136 -8.62 6.79 -22.28
CA ALA A 136 -7.62 6.57 -21.25
C ALA A 136 -8.00 5.36 -20.38
N ILE A 137 -7.00 4.58 -19.98
CA ILE A 137 -7.12 3.47 -19.04
C ILE A 137 -6.19 3.74 -17.87
N GLN A 138 -6.69 3.56 -16.64
CA GLN A 138 -5.86 3.65 -15.44
C GLN A 138 -5.30 2.26 -15.10
N SER A 139 -4.04 2.24 -14.70
CA SER A 139 -3.28 1.05 -14.33
C SER A 139 -2.62 1.27 -12.97
N LEU A 140 -2.67 0.27 -12.11
CA LEU A 140 -1.86 0.19 -10.90
C LEU A 140 -0.62 -0.65 -11.21
N GLU A 141 0.56 -0.08 -11.00
CA GLU A 141 1.83 -0.70 -11.40
C GLU A 141 2.86 -0.68 -10.30
N ASN A 142 3.56 -1.81 -10.15
CA ASN A 142 4.79 -1.92 -9.37
C ASN A 142 5.71 -2.98 -10.03
N ASN A 143 6.80 -3.36 -9.39
CA ASN A 143 7.74 -4.34 -9.94
C ASN A 143 7.21 -5.79 -9.94
N MET A 144 6.08 -6.05 -9.27
CA MET A 144 5.48 -7.38 -9.17
C MET A 144 4.38 -7.60 -10.22
N TYR A 145 3.56 -6.59 -10.49
CA TYR A 145 2.44 -6.69 -11.41
C TYR A 145 2.05 -5.34 -12.00
N SER A 146 1.31 -5.40 -13.11
CA SER A 146 0.51 -4.29 -13.66
C SER A 146 -0.95 -4.74 -13.76
N VAL A 147 -1.90 -3.88 -13.42
CA VAL A 147 -3.32 -4.26 -13.39
C VAL A 147 -4.22 -3.09 -13.73
N PRO A 148 -5.24 -3.25 -14.60
CA PRO A 148 -6.18 -2.17 -14.88
C PRO A 148 -7.03 -1.89 -13.64
N ILE A 149 -7.28 -0.61 -13.38
CA ILE A 149 -8.11 -0.15 -12.25
C ILE A 149 -9.24 0.75 -12.73
N PHE A 150 -10.38 0.66 -12.06
CA PHE A 150 -11.59 1.39 -12.41
C PHE A 150 -12.08 2.16 -11.18
N GLN A 151 -12.23 3.47 -11.29
CA GLN A 151 -12.70 4.30 -10.17
C GLN A 151 -14.21 4.16 -10.00
N HIS A 152 -14.66 3.82 -8.79
CA HIS A 152 -16.07 3.72 -8.42
C HIS A 152 -16.46 4.80 -7.41
N LYS A 153 -17.75 5.15 -7.40
CA LYS A 153 -18.31 6.05 -6.40
C LYS A 153 -18.54 5.27 -5.09
N PRO A 154 -17.90 5.65 -3.97
CA PRO A 154 -18.13 4.98 -2.70
C PRO A 154 -19.54 5.25 -2.19
N LYS A 155 -20.11 4.30 -1.46
CA LYS A 155 -21.43 4.48 -0.82
C LYS A 155 -21.30 5.48 0.32
N CYS A 156 -22.32 6.33 0.50
CA CYS A 156 -22.37 7.31 1.59
C CYS A 156 -22.56 6.68 2.98
N THR A 157 -22.93 5.40 3.03
CA THR A 157 -23.12 4.61 4.25
C THR A 157 -21.81 4.11 4.84
N ASP A 158 -20.74 4.06 4.04
CA ASP A 158 -19.54 3.34 4.38
C ASP A 158 -18.48 4.31 4.94
N PHE A 159 -17.69 3.84 5.89
CA PHE A 159 -16.63 4.62 6.54
C PHE A 159 -15.41 3.74 6.77
N LEU A 160 -14.24 4.38 6.83
CA LEU A 160 -13.01 3.68 7.19
C LEU A 160 -12.78 3.81 8.70
N LEU A 161 -12.90 2.67 9.39
CA LEU A 161 -12.57 2.53 10.81
C LEU A 161 -11.12 2.06 10.95
N ILE A 162 -10.31 2.81 11.69
CA ILE A 162 -8.92 2.48 11.99
C ILE A 162 -8.82 2.12 13.46
N ARG A 163 -8.34 0.91 13.72
CA ARG A 163 -8.10 0.41 15.07
C ARG A 163 -6.60 0.43 15.37
N THR A 164 -6.24 0.93 16.54
CA THR A 164 -4.92 0.69 17.16
C THR A 164 -5.06 -0.26 18.35
N LYS A 165 -3.96 -0.52 19.08
CA LYS A 165 -4.01 -1.34 20.30
C LYS A 165 -4.95 -0.77 21.37
N GLU A 166 -5.14 0.55 21.38
CA GLU A 166 -5.77 1.30 22.47
C GLU A 166 -6.99 2.11 22.02
N GLU A 167 -7.06 2.52 20.75
CA GLU A 167 -7.99 3.55 20.30
C GLU A 167 -8.64 3.20 18.95
N PHE A 168 -9.81 3.79 18.72
CA PHE A 168 -10.49 3.77 17.44
C PHE A 168 -10.56 5.16 16.82
N PHE A 169 -10.38 5.19 15.51
CA PHE A 169 -10.48 6.39 14.70
C PHE A 169 -11.38 6.16 13.52
N ILE A 170 -12.10 7.20 13.11
CA ILE A 170 -12.97 7.15 11.94
C ILE A 170 -12.59 8.24 10.94
N ARG A 171 -12.68 7.90 9.67
CA ARG A 171 -12.54 8.83 8.56
C ARG A 171 -13.52 8.50 7.44
N LYS A 172 -13.79 9.50 6.60
CA LYS A 172 -14.66 9.37 5.42
C LYS A 172 -14.15 8.24 4.54
N HIS A 173 -15.06 7.52 3.89
CA HIS A 173 -14.70 6.54 2.88
C HIS A 173 -13.78 7.16 1.82
N PRO A 174 -12.59 6.59 1.59
CA PRO A 174 -11.66 7.09 0.58
C PRO A 174 -12.17 6.83 -0.85
N ALA A 175 -11.43 7.32 -1.85
CA ALA A 175 -11.68 6.93 -3.24
C ALA A 175 -11.56 5.41 -3.39
N LEU A 176 -12.48 4.80 -4.13
CA LEU A 176 -12.55 3.36 -4.33
C LEU A 176 -12.19 3.03 -5.77
N PHE A 177 -11.27 2.09 -5.94
CA PHE A 177 -10.94 1.49 -7.22
C PHE A 177 -11.22 0.00 -7.17
N VAL A 178 -11.88 -0.50 -8.20
CA VAL A 178 -11.97 -1.93 -8.48
C VAL A 178 -10.75 -2.31 -9.30
N VAL A 179 -10.02 -3.31 -8.84
CA VAL A 179 -8.80 -3.82 -9.47
C VAL A 179 -9.15 -5.05 -10.29
N GLY A 180 -8.82 -5.00 -11.59
CA GLY A 180 -9.04 -6.10 -12.52
C GLY A 180 -8.08 -7.28 -12.31
N GLN A 181 -7.91 -8.08 -13.37
CA GLN A 181 -7.01 -9.23 -13.36
C GLN A 181 -5.54 -8.79 -13.43
N GLU A 182 -4.71 -9.30 -12.52
CA GLU A 182 -3.28 -8.99 -12.51
C GLU A 182 -2.58 -9.49 -13.77
N HIS A 183 -1.66 -8.69 -14.29
CA HIS A 183 -0.63 -9.10 -15.24
C HIS A 183 0.71 -9.20 -14.47
N PRO A 184 1.09 -10.40 -14.00
CA PRO A 184 2.28 -10.57 -13.17
C PRO A 184 3.55 -10.34 -13.98
N SER A 185 4.47 -9.55 -13.44
CA SER A 185 5.83 -9.33 -13.98
C SER A 185 6.90 -10.02 -13.13
N PHE A 186 6.53 -10.60 -11.99
CA PHE A 186 7.42 -11.32 -11.10
C PHE A 186 7.04 -12.81 -11.02
N GLU A 187 8.02 -13.69 -11.20
CA GLU A 187 7.79 -15.13 -11.15
C GLU A 187 7.62 -15.61 -9.70
N VAL A 188 6.51 -16.30 -9.43
CA VAL A 188 6.29 -16.95 -8.14
C VAL A 188 7.07 -18.27 -8.13
N PRO A 189 8.05 -18.45 -7.23
CA PRO A 189 8.86 -19.66 -7.22
C PRO A 189 8.03 -20.86 -6.80
N SER A 190 8.19 -21.99 -7.51
CA SER A 190 7.53 -23.25 -7.15
C SER A 190 7.97 -23.75 -5.77
N PRO A 191 7.08 -24.45 -5.02
CA PRO A 191 7.42 -25.06 -3.74
C PRO A 191 8.67 -25.96 -3.86
N ASN A 192 9.57 -25.88 -2.87
CA ASN A 192 10.83 -26.63 -2.81
C ASN A 192 11.79 -26.44 -3.99
N SER A 193 11.54 -25.48 -4.88
CA SER A 193 12.47 -25.14 -5.94
C SER A 193 13.79 -24.61 -5.38
N LYS A 194 14.84 -24.62 -6.21
CA LYS A 194 16.12 -23.99 -5.87
C LYS A 194 15.95 -22.50 -5.57
N ALA A 195 15.09 -21.81 -6.33
CA ALA A 195 14.78 -20.40 -6.12
C ALA A 195 14.15 -20.16 -4.74
N ALA A 196 13.14 -20.95 -4.36
CA ALA A 196 12.52 -20.86 -3.03
C ALA A 196 13.52 -21.16 -1.91
N THR A 197 14.33 -22.21 -2.07
CA THR A 197 15.35 -22.61 -1.07
C THR A 197 16.40 -21.52 -0.87
N ASN A 198 16.88 -20.92 -1.96
CA ASN A 198 17.82 -19.80 -1.91
C ASN A 198 17.20 -18.58 -1.23
N PHE A 199 15.95 -18.24 -1.57
CA PHE A 199 15.23 -17.15 -0.92
C PHE A 199 15.15 -17.35 0.60
N PHE A 200 14.77 -18.53 1.07
CA PHE A 200 14.71 -18.81 2.51
C PHE A 200 16.07 -18.69 3.20
N LYS A 201 17.13 -19.20 2.55
CA LYS A 201 18.50 -19.08 3.05
C LYS A 201 18.90 -17.61 3.19
N ASP A 202 18.69 -16.81 2.15
CA ASP A 202 19.05 -15.39 2.13
C ASP A 202 18.20 -14.58 3.13
N PHE A 203 16.91 -14.92 3.26
CA PHE A 203 16.00 -14.31 4.23
C PHE A 203 16.45 -14.55 5.68
N ILE A 204 16.73 -15.80 6.05
CA ILE A 204 17.21 -16.15 7.40
C ILE A 204 18.55 -15.45 7.67
N MET A 205 19.45 -15.44 6.70
CA MET A 205 20.74 -14.76 6.81
C MET A 205 20.56 -13.25 7.06
N ALA A 206 19.71 -12.57 6.29
CA ALA A 206 19.40 -11.16 6.50
C ALA A 206 18.76 -10.89 7.87
N PHE A 207 17.89 -11.79 8.33
CA PHE A 207 17.28 -11.71 9.66
C PHE A 207 18.34 -11.81 10.77
N ILE A 208 19.24 -12.79 10.69
CA ILE A 208 20.34 -12.97 11.65
C ILE A 208 21.27 -11.75 11.66
N TYR A 209 21.64 -11.21 10.49
CA TYR A 209 22.46 -9.99 10.42
C TYR A 209 21.81 -8.78 11.11
N ARG A 210 20.48 -8.64 10.99
CA ARG A 210 19.73 -7.59 11.69
C ARG A 210 19.71 -7.80 13.20
N LEU A 211 19.57 -9.04 13.68
CA LEU A 211 19.68 -9.35 15.12
C LEU A 211 21.04 -8.94 15.68
N PHE A 212 22.14 -9.29 15.00
CA PHE A 212 23.47 -8.86 15.40
C PHE A 212 23.66 -7.34 15.33
N SER A 213 23.09 -6.69 14.31
CA SER A 213 23.16 -5.23 14.19
C SER A 213 22.45 -4.52 15.33
N ASN A 214 21.37 -5.12 15.85
CA ASN A 214 20.59 -4.58 16.97
C ASN A 214 21.08 -5.04 18.35
N SER A 215 22.04 -5.96 18.44
CA SER A 215 22.64 -6.40 19.71
C SER A 215 23.40 -5.25 20.37
N THR A 216 23.08 -4.98 21.63
CA THR A 216 23.78 -3.99 22.48
C THR A 216 25.04 -4.54 23.15
N GLU A 217 25.26 -5.87 23.11
CA GLU A 217 26.40 -6.52 23.73
C GLU A 217 27.71 -6.33 22.93
N ASN A 218 28.84 -6.30 23.62
CA ASN A 218 30.20 -6.26 23.05
C ASN A 218 31.07 -7.38 23.67
N PRO A 219 31.47 -8.41 22.90
CA PRO A 219 31.17 -8.63 21.48
C PRO A 219 29.69 -8.89 21.24
N LYS A 220 29.21 -8.61 20.02
CA LYS A 220 27.81 -8.80 19.63
C LYS A 220 27.39 -10.27 19.78
N ARG A 221 26.26 -10.52 20.43
CA ARG A 221 25.73 -11.86 20.67
C ARG A 221 24.23 -11.87 20.39
N ILE A 222 23.73 -13.04 20.01
CA ILE A 222 22.30 -13.28 19.79
C ILE A 222 21.94 -14.64 20.39
N LYS A 223 20.67 -14.82 20.75
CA LYS A 223 20.19 -16.10 21.25
C LYS A 223 19.56 -16.90 20.13
N ILE A 224 19.78 -18.21 20.14
CA ILE A 224 19.22 -19.11 19.11
C ILE A 224 17.68 -19.17 19.20
N GLU A 225 17.14 -18.95 20.39
CA GLU A 225 15.70 -18.85 20.67
C GLU A 225 15.04 -17.67 19.95
N ASP A 226 15.79 -16.62 19.59
CA ASP A 226 15.26 -15.49 18.81
C ASP A 226 15.22 -15.78 17.29
N ILE A 227 15.83 -16.89 16.85
CA ILE A 227 15.88 -17.33 15.44
C ILE A 227 14.86 -18.43 15.15
N ARG A 228 14.55 -19.28 16.15
CA ARG A 228 13.63 -20.41 16.02
C ARG A 228 12.18 -19.96 15.92
#